data_AF-A0A081CEA3-F1
#
_entry.id   AF-A0A081CEA3-F1
#
_cell.length_a   1.000
_cell.length_b   1.000
_cell.length_c   1.000
_cell.angle_alpha   90.00
_cell.angle_beta   90.00
_cell.angle_gamma   90.00
#
_symmetry.space_group_name_H-M   'P 1'
#
loop_
_entity.id
_entity.type
_entity.pdbx_description
1 polymer ?
#
loop_
_entity_poly.entity_id
_entity_poly.type
_entity_poly.pdbx_seq_one_letter_code
_entity_poly.pdbx_strand_id
1 'polypeptide(L)'
;MATPREVAVAIPVVHTPSLSNAAVSSGDLRVYLVSSRKHEGRFVLPKGGVEHGESTRQAAVRELWEEAGLIADPSPSNTVSRCTPEQLIVDDHKPHKHSPVKHAHEPGFVARARYSAHELVLTKQPAEQWPEAHERSRKSFTLQEAARELEWRKDVHSIFKTWLAGIPSAP
;
A
#
# COMPACT_ATOMS: atom_id res chain seq x y z
N MET A 1 -26.99 -0.93 8.65
CA MET A 1 -26.82 -0.68 7.20
C MET A 1 -25.51 -1.31 6.75
N ALA A 2 -25.40 -1.76 5.50
CA ALA A 2 -24.14 -2.30 4.99
C ALA A 2 -23.06 -1.20 5.00
N THR A 3 -21.88 -1.50 5.52
CA THR A 3 -20.73 -0.59 5.53
C THR A 3 -19.52 -1.28 4.92
N PRO A 4 -18.68 -0.56 4.16
CA PRO A 4 -17.43 -1.13 3.67
C PRO A 4 -16.54 -1.59 4.82
N ARG A 5 -15.78 -2.66 4.60
CA ARG A 5 -14.69 -3.02 5.52
C ARG A 5 -13.53 -2.04 5.35
N GLU A 6 -13.06 -1.46 6.44
CA GLU A 6 -11.84 -0.64 6.42
C GLU A 6 -10.59 -1.52 6.23
N VAL A 7 -9.75 -1.15 5.27
CA VAL A 7 -8.52 -1.86 4.92
C VAL A 7 -7.38 -0.86 4.82
N ALA A 8 -6.36 -1.07 5.63
CA ALA A 8 -5.12 -0.29 5.53
C ALA A 8 -4.19 -0.89 4.49
N VAL A 9 -3.52 -0.05 3.71
CA VAL A 9 -2.54 -0.45 2.70
C VAL A 9 -1.19 0.21 3.02
N ALA A 10 -0.13 -0.56 3.13
CA ALA A 10 1.22 -0.05 3.29
C ALA A 10 1.88 0.18 1.94
N ILE A 11 2.46 1.37 1.73
CA ILE A 11 3.40 1.65 0.64
C ILE A 11 4.80 1.68 1.26
N PRO A 12 5.56 0.56 1.22
CA PRO A 12 6.84 0.48 1.93
C PRO A 12 7.94 1.08 1.06
N VAL A 13 8.54 2.17 1.50
CA VAL A 13 9.53 2.94 0.73
C VAL A 13 10.92 2.73 1.31
N VAL A 14 11.90 2.44 0.45
CA VAL A 14 13.31 2.40 0.82
C VAL A 14 14.11 3.33 -0.10
N HIS A 15 14.99 4.11 0.49
CA HIS A 15 15.99 4.89 -0.23
C HIS A 15 17.16 3.96 -0.57
N THR A 16 17.48 3.85 -1.85
CA THR A 16 18.75 3.27 -2.27
C THR A 16 19.83 4.33 -2.10
N PRO A 17 20.95 4.03 -1.41
CA PRO A 17 22.05 4.96 -1.32
C PRO A 17 22.54 5.35 -2.72
N SER A 18 22.36 6.62 -3.09
CA SER A 18 23.03 7.20 -4.26
C SER A 18 24.42 7.65 -3.85
N LEU A 19 25.42 7.46 -4.72
CA LEU A 19 26.77 7.99 -4.50
C LEU A 19 26.82 9.53 -4.61
N SER A 20 25.72 10.18 -4.98
CA SER A 20 25.60 11.64 -5.12
C SER A 20 24.97 12.29 -3.89
N ASN A 21 25.51 13.43 -3.46
CA ASN A 21 24.93 14.31 -2.43
C ASN A 21 23.69 15.10 -2.94
N ALA A 22 23.06 14.67 -4.03
CA ALA A 22 21.88 15.32 -4.59
C ALA A 22 20.64 15.01 -3.76
N ALA A 23 19.60 15.86 -3.87
CA ALA A 23 18.29 15.55 -3.30
C ALA A 23 17.78 14.21 -3.86
N VAL A 24 17.12 13.42 -3.01
CA VAL A 24 16.58 12.10 -3.38
C VAL A 24 15.72 12.22 -4.63
N SER A 25 16.13 11.55 -5.70
CA SER A 25 15.34 11.47 -6.93
C SER A 25 14.42 10.25 -6.87
N SER A 26 13.37 10.23 -7.70
CA SER A 26 12.52 9.05 -7.87
C SER A 26 13.28 7.79 -8.31
N GLY A 27 14.47 7.95 -8.90
CA GLY A 27 15.35 6.84 -9.29
C GLY A 27 16.06 6.19 -8.10
N ASP A 28 16.16 6.91 -6.98
CA ASP A 28 16.80 6.43 -5.74
C ASP A 28 15.78 5.75 -4.80
N LEU A 29 14.55 5.52 -5.27
CA LEU A 29 13.47 4.96 -4.49
C LEU A 29 13.12 3.56 -4.98
N ARG A 30 12.96 2.65 -4.04
CA ARG A 30 12.35 1.34 -4.27
C ARG A 30 11.18 1.14 -3.34
N VAL A 31 10.28 0.27 -3.75
CA VAL A 31 9.18 -0.20 -2.90
C VAL A 31 9.19 -1.71 -2.76
N TYR A 32 8.72 -2.20 -1.62
CA TYR A 32 8.52 -3.63 -1.43
C TYR A 32 7.08 -4.03 -1.72
N LEU A 33 6.91 -5.14 -2.43
CA LEU A 33 5.63 -5.83 -2.58
C LEU A 33 5.73 -7.23 -1.98
N VAL A 34 4.57 -7.82 -1.69
CA VAL A 34 4.45 -9.21 -1.23
C VAL A 34 3.67 -10.05 -2.24
N SER A 35 3.99 -11.34 -2.32
CA SER A 35 3.25 -12.27 -3.17
C SER A 35 1.80 -12.42 -2.71
N SER A 36 0.86 -12.50 -3.65
CA SER A 36 -0.56 -12.69 -3.37
C SER A 36 -0.87 -14.15 -3.02
N ARG A 37 -1.43 -14.38 -1.83
CA ARG A 37 -1.91 -15.71 -1.40
C ARG A 37 -3.00 -16.32 -2.29
N LYS A 38 -3.77 -15.48 -3.00
CA LYS A 38 -4.95 -15.92 -3.79
C LYS A 38 -4.70 -15.96 -5.29
N HIS A 39 -3.58 -15.39 -5.74
CA HIS A 39 -3.29 -15.22 -7.15
C HIS A 39 -1.81 -15.48 -7.35
N GLU A 40 -1.48 -16.74 -7.68
CA GLU A 40 -0.12 -17.19 -7.89
C GLU A 40 0.61 -16.33 -8.94
N GLY A 41 1.90 -16.08 -8.71
CA GLY A 41 2.74 -15.27 -9.59
C GLY A 41 2.43 -13.77 -9.58
N ARG A 42 1.53 -13.28 -8.72
CA ARG A 42 1.17 -11.86 -8.63
C ARG A 42 1.66 -11.22 -7.34
N PHE A 43 2.09 -9.97 -7.42
CA PHE A 43 2.46 -9.16 -6.26
C PHE A 43 1.38 -8.15 -5.89
N VAL A 44 1.37 -7.72 -4.63
CA VAL A 44 0.47 -6.69 -4.09
C VAL A 44 1.18 -5.92 -2.98
N LEU A 45 0.69 -4.71 -2.69
CA LEU A 45 1.07 -3.98 -1.49
C LEU A 45 0.59 -4.73 -0.23
N PRO A 46 1.39 -4.74 0.85
CA PRO A 46 0.94 -5.28 2.13
C PRO A 46 -0.32 -4.56 2.61
N LYS A 47 -1.34 -5.30 3.04
CA LYS A 47 -2.62 -4.71 3.43
C LYS A 47 -3.50 -5.67 4.21
N GLY A 48 -4.29 -5.12 5.12
CA GLY A 48 -5.30 -5.90 5.83
C GLY A 48 -6.29 -5.05 6.61
N GLY A 49 -7.12 -5.74 7.39
CA GLY A 49 -8.26 -5.10 8.06
C GLY A 49 -7.77 -4.18 9.17
N VAL A 50 -8.47 -3.06 9.37
CA VAL A 50 -8.24 -2.22 10.55
C VAL A 50 -8.94 -2.85 11.74
N GLU A 51 -8.19 -3.10 12.82
CA GLU A 51 -8.72 -3.71 14.04
C GLU A 51 -9.35 -2.69 15.00
N HIS A 52 -10.05 -3.18 16.02
CA HIS A 52 -10.70 -2.30 17.00
C HIS A 52 -9.66 -1.50 17.79
N GLY A 53 -9.86 -0.18 17.89
CA GLY A 53 -8.92 0.73 18.56
C GLY A 53 -7.68 1.08 17.75
N GLU A 54 -7.56 0.57 16.51
CA GLU A 54 -6.44 0.81 15.62
C GLU A 54 -6.77 1.92 14.61
N SER A 55 -5.83 2.83 14.38
CA SER A 55 -5.89 3.74 13.23
C SER A 55 -5.48 3.03 11.94
N THR A 56 -5.92 3.53 10.79
CA THR A 56 -5.53 2.97 9.48
C THR A 56 -4.00 2.95 9.30
N ARG A 57 -3.25 3.88 9.90
CA ARG A 57 -1.79 3.87 9.85
C ARG A 57 -1.17 2.80 10.73
N GLN A 58 -1.68 2.61 11.95
CA GLN A 58 -1.24 1.52 12.83
C GLN A 58 -1.47 0.16 12.16
N ALA A 59 -2.63 -0.03 11.53
CA ALA A 59 -2.95 -1.21 10.75
C ALA A 59 -1.96 -1.41 9.59
N ALA A 60 -1.64 -0.36 8.83
CA ALA A 60 -0.65 -0.46 7.76
C ALA A 60 0.74 -0.89 8.27
N VAL A 61 1.18 -0.37 9.43
CA VAL A 61 2.46 -0.74 10.05
C VAL A 61 2.45 -2.19 10.53
N ARG A 62 1.36 -2.64 11.15
CA ARG A 62 1.20 -4.04 11.59
C ARG A 62 1.23 -5.00 10.40
N GLU A 63 0.41 -4.74 9.38
CA GLU A 63 0.32 -5.56 8.17
C GLU A 63 1.65 -5.58 7.39
N LEU A 64 2.39 -4.46 7.40
CA LEU A 64 3.73 -4.41 6.83
C LEU A 64 4.68 -5.40 7.53
N TRP A 65 4.64 -5.47 8.86
CA TRP A 65 5.44 -6.42 9.62
C TRP A 65 4.97 -7.86 9.40
N GLU A 66 3.67 -8.12 9.52
CA GLU A 66 3.10 -9.46 9.43
C GLU A 66 3.29 -10.09 8.05
N GLU A 67 2.99 -9.33 6.99
CA GLU A 67 2.99 -9.86 5.62
C GLU A 67 4.38 -9.80 4.96
N ALA A 68 5.21 -8.82 5.34
CA ALA A 68 6.48 -8.53 4.65
C ALA A 68 7.72 -8.54 5.56
N GLY A 69 7.60 -8.61 6.88
CA GLY A 69 8.76 -8.56 7.78
C GLY A 69 9.55 -7.25 7.67
N LEU A 70 8.88 -6.15 7.34
CA LEU A 70 9.49 -4.82 7.17
C LEU A 70 9.11 -3.92 8.34
N ILE A 71 10.05 -3.08 8.76
CA ILE A 71 9.89 -2.18 9.91
C ILE A 71 10.04 -0.76 9.39
N ALA A 72 9.06 0.08 9.69
CA ALA A 72 8.96 1.45 9.22
C ALA A 72 8.70 2.44 10.35
N ASP A 73 8.85 3.72 10.03
CA ASP A 73 8.51 4.81 10.94
C ASP A 73 6.97 4.91 11.12
N PRO A 74 6.44 4.79 12.35
CA PRO A 74 5.03 4.98 12.63
C PRO A 74 4.58 6.46 12.54
N SER A 75 5.49 7.42 12.37
CA SER A 75 5.20 8.85 12.16
C SER A 75 5.01 9.20 10.68
N PRO A 76 4.05 10.09 10.33
CA PRO A 76 3.87 10.60 8.97
C PRO A 76 4.88 11.69 8.57
N SER A 77 5.91 11.99 9.38
CA SER A 77 6.81 13.13 9.18
C SER A 77 7.88 12.95 8.09
N ASN A 78 8.06 11.73 7.57
CA ASN A 78 9.15 11.38 6.66
C ASN A 78 8.65 10.93 5.28
N THR A 79 7.60 11.56 4.74
CA THR A 79 7.02 11.17 3.46
C THR A 79 7.74 11.81 2.26
N VAL A 80 7.95 11.03 1.22
CA VAL A 80 8.48 11.45 -0.08
C VAL A 80 7.36 12.04 -0.95
N SER A 81 6.18 11.42 -0.94
CA SER A 81 5.03 11.92 -1.71
C SER A 81 4.37 13.10 -1.01
N ARG A 82 3.92 14.09 -1.80
CA ARG A 82 3.16 15.26 -1.33
C ARG A 82 1.64 15.01 -1.28
N CYS A 83 1.18 13.78 -1.49
CA CYS A 83 -0.24 13.44 -1.38
C CYS A 83 -0.75 13.61 0.05
N THR A 84 -1.97 14.11 0.18
CA THR A 84 -2.68 14.10 1.47
C THR A 84 -3.29 12.72 1.72
N PRO A 85 -3.53 12.33 2.99
CA PRO A 85 -4.15 11.05 3.32
C PRO A 85 -5.49 10.82 2.59
N GLU A 86 -6.29 11.87 2.40
CA GLU A 86 -7.60 11.81 1.74
C GLU A 86 -7.49 11.43 0.26
N GLN A 87 -6.40 11.82 -0.40
CA GLN A 87 -6.12 11.45 -1.79
C GLN A 87 -5.72 9.97 -1.94
N LEU A 88 -5.37 9.31 -0.84
CA LEU A 88 -4.95 7.91 -0.78
C LEU A 88 -6.06 6.99 -0.25
N ILE A 89 -7.31 7.45 -0.29
CA ILE A 89 -8.49 6.65 0.02
C ILE A 89 -9.21 6.26 -1.28
N VAL A 90 -9.43 4.97 -1.48
CA VAL A 90 -10.16 4.43 -2.64
C VAL A 90 -11.13 3.33 -2.18
N ASP A 91 -12.36 3.38 -2.66
CA ASP A 91 -13.36 2.34 -2.45
C ASP A 91 -13.19 1.19 -3.44
N ASP A 92 -13.34 -0.05 -2.97
CA ASP A 92 -13.28 -1.26 -3.79
C ASP A 92 -14.39 -1.23 -4.85
N HIS A 93 -14.01 -1.43 -6.12
CA HIS A 93 -14.99 -1.52 -7.22
C HIS A 93 -16.01 -2.66 -7.04
N LYS A 94 -15.74 -3.66 -6.18
CA LYS A 94 -16.66 -4.77 -5.91
C LYS A 94 -17.70 -4.37 -4.87
N PRO A 95 -18.97 -4.80 -5.05
CA PRO A 95 -20.00 -4.55 -4.06
C PRO A 95 -19.76 -5.34 -2.78
N HIS A 96 -20.16 -4.74 -1.65
CA HIS A 96 -20.36 -5.45 -0.40
C HIS A 96 -21.41 -6.56 -0.57
N LYS A 97 -21.30 -7.65 0.22
CA LYS A 97 -22.25 -8.79 0.13
C LYS A 97 -23.71 -8.36 0.31
N HIS A 98 -23.92 -7.32 1.11
CA HIS A 98 -25.23 -6.73 1.41
C HIS A 98 -25.44 -5.36 0.75
N SER A 99 -24.70 -5.06 -0.32
CA SER A 99 -24.94 -3.84 -1.12
C SER A 99 -26.33 -3.92 -1.77
N PRO A 100 -27.17 -2.87 -1.67
CA PRO A 100 -28.48 -2.81 -2.33
C PRO A 100 -28.42 -2.97 -3.86
N VAL A 101 -27.32 -2.51 -4.45
CA VAL A 101 -27.07 -2.50 -5.90
C VAL A 101 -25.70 -3.10 -6.24
N LYS A 102 -25.47 -3.45 -7.51
CA LYS A 102 -24.29 -4.22 -7.92
C LYS A 102 -23.18 -3.37 -8.53
N HIS A 103 -23.51 -2.23 -9.14
CA HIS A 103 -22.57 -1.41 -9.88
C HIS A 103 -22.27 -0.10 -9.15
N ALA A 104 -21.00 0.31 -9.17
CA ALA A 104 -20.48 1.44 -8.40
C ALA A 104 -21.12 2.81 -8.73
N HIS A 105 -21.72 2.96 -9.91
CA HIS A 105 -22.36 4.20 -10.34
C HIS A 105 -23.84 4.29 -9.92
N GLU A 106 -24.42 3.20 -9.40
CA GLU A 106 -25.82 3.17 -9.01
C GLU A 106 -26.00 3.84 -7.63
N PRO A 107 -27.01 4.71 -7.46
CA PRO A 107 -27.36 5.26 -6.15
C PRO A 107 -27.62 4.15 -5.13
N GLY A 108 -26.95 4.23 -3.98
CA GLY A 108 -27.04 3.22 -2.91
C GLY A 108 -26.00 2.11 -2.98
N PHE A 109 -25.03 2.18 -3.89
CA PHE A 109 -23.90 1.24 -3.91
C PHE A 109 -23.07 1.32 -2.62
N VAL A 110 -22.75 0.14 -2.07
CA VAL A 110 -21.85 0.01 -0.93
C VAL A 110 -20.64 -0.82 -1.35
N ALA A 111 -19.46 -0.22 -1.32
CA ALA A 111 -18.20 -0.89 -1.64
C ALA A 111 -17.89 -2.02 -0.66
N ARG A 112 -17.24 -3.08 -1.15
CA ARG A 112 -16.83 -4.22 -0.33
C ARG A 112 -15.81 -3.83 0.74
N ALA A 113 -14.90 -2.95 0.39
CA ALA A 113 -13.88 -2.42 1.27
C ALA A 113 -13.59 -0.97 0.93
N ARG A 114 -13.09 -0.23 1.90
CA ARG A 114 -12.47 1.08 1.74
C ARG A 114 -11.00 0.94 2.03
N TYR A 115 -10.16 1.25 1.06
CA TYR A 115 -8.71 1.18 1.19
C TYR A 115 -8.17 2.54 1.59
N SER A 116 -7.36 2.59 2.65
CA SER A 116 -6.61 3.79 3.08
C SER A 116 -5.12 3.47 3.02
N ALA A 117 -4.38 4.10 2.11
CA ALA A 117 -2.94 3.83 2.01
C ALA A 117 -2.07 4.79 2.81
N HIS A 118 -0.95 4.27 3.29
CA HIS A 118 0.04 4.98 4.08
C HIS A 118 1.43 4.74 3.53
N GLU A 119 2.14 5.83 3.24
CA GLU A 119 3.57 5.76 2.94
C GLU A 119 4.35 5.45 4.22
N LEU A 120 5.17 4.40 4.15
CA LEU A 120 5.93 3.87 5.27
C LEU A 120 7.41 3.75 4.88
N VAL A 121 8.21 4.73 5.27
CA VAL A 121 9.67 4.69 5.05
C VAL A 121 10.30 3.68 6.00
N LEU A 122 11.06 2.75 5.43
CA LEU A 122 11.71 1.68 6.18
C LEU A 122 12.85 2.24 7.05
N THR A 123 12.91 1.78 8.30
CA THR A 123 13.91 2.22 9.29
C THR A 123 14.95 1.15 9.60
N LYS A 124 14.73 -0.08 9.14
CA LYS A 124 15.62 -1.22 9.35
C LYS A 124 15.73 -2.06 8.08
N GLN A 125 16.78 -2.88 8.03
CA GLN A 125 16.89 -3.90 7.00
C GLN A 125 15.73 -4.91 7.12
N PRO A 126 15.28 -5.50 6.00
CA PRO A 126 14.22 -6.50 6.01
C PRO A 126 14.54 -7.70 6.92
N ALA A 127 13.61 -8.10 7.78
CA ALA A 127 13.84 -9.19 8.73
C ALA A 127 13.90 -10.55 8.04
N GLU A 128 14.79 -11.44 8.47
CA GLU A 128 14.92 -12.80 7.90
C GLU A 128 13.73 -13.70 8.24
N GLN A 129 13.12 -13.48 9.41
CA GLN A 129 11.96 -14.22 9.90
C GLN A 129 10.85 -13.23 10.21
N TRP A 130 9.63 -13.56 9.79
CA TRP A 130 8.43 -12.75 10.02
C TRP A 130 7.17 -13.63 10.02
N PRO A 131 6.04 -13.16 10.56
CA PRO A 131 4.86 -14.00 10.81
C PRO A 131 4.34 -14.77 9.60
N GLU A 132 4.14 -14.11 8.45
CA GLU A 132 3.62 -14.76 7.23
C GLU A 132 4.71 -15.24 6.25
N ALA A 133 5.97 -15.42 6.69
CA ALA A 133 7.08 -15.81 5.80
C ALA A 133 6.87 -17.14 5.05
N HIS A 134 6.03 -18.00 5.62
CA HIS A 134 5.68 -19.29 5.03
C HIS A 134 4.53 -19.20 4.01
N GLU A 135 3.74 -18.13 4.04
CA GLU A 135 2.65 -17.90 3.09
C GLU A 135 3.01 -16.90 1.99
N ARG A 136 4.02 -16.07 2.24
CA ARG A 136 4.41 -14.98 1.35
C ARG A 136 5.90 -14.85 1.18
N SER A 137 6.27 -14.43 -0.02
CA SER A 137 7.57 -13.84 -0.33
C SER A 137 7.43 -12.33 -0.46
N ARG A 138 8.53 -11.60 -0.22
CA ARG A 138 8.65 -10.18 -0.51
C ARG A 138 9.72 -9.94 -1.57
N LYS A 139 9.57 -8.88 -2.35
CA LYS A 139 10.59 -8.44 -3.31
C LYS A 139 10.57 -6.91 -3.41
N SER A 140 11.74 -6.32 -3.63
CA SER A 140 11.86 -4.88 -3.91
C SER A 140 11.80 -4.61 -5.41
N PHE A 141 11.15 -3.51 -5.77
CA PHE A 141 10.90 -3.10 -7.15
C PHE A 141 11.27 -1.62 -7.31
N THR A 142 11.64 -1.22 -8.52
CA THR A 142 11.58 0.21 -8.87
C THR A 142 10.14 0.70 -8.85
N LEU A 143 9.93 2.01 -8.82
CA LEU A 143 8.58 2.59 -8.82
C LEU A 143 7.78 2.18 -10.08
N GLN A 144 8.43 2.15 -11.24
CA GLN A 144 7.81 1.76 -12.50
C GLN A 144 7.49 0.26 -12.56
N GLU A 145 8.40 -0.59 -12.07
CA GLU A 145 8.15 -2.04 -11.97
C GLU A 145 6.98 -2.32 -11.03
N ALA A 146 6.95 -1.67 -9.86
CA ALA A 146 5.87 -1.83 -8.89
C ALA A 146 4.51 -1.41 -9.45
N ALA A 147 4.45 -0.29 -10.19
CA ALA A 147 3.22 0.13 -10.84
C ALA A 147 2.68 -0.96 -11.79
N ARG A 148 3.56 -1.56 -12.61
CA ARG A 148 3.21 -2.65 -13.52
C ARG A 148 2.74 -3.90 -12.78
N GLU A 149 3.47 -4.32 -11.74
CA GLU A 149 3.11 -5.49 -10.92
C GLU A 149 1.75 -5.34 -10.23
N LEU A 150 1.31 -4.10 -9.96
CA LEU A 150 0.03 -3.83 -9.31
C LEU A 150 -1.15 -3.73 -10.29
N GLU A 151 -0.94 -3.67 -11.61
CA GLU A 151 -1.98 -3.43 -12.62
C GLU A 151 -3.21 -4.33 -12.49
N TRP A 152 -3.00 -5.59 -12.12
CA TRP A 152 -4.07 -6.57 -11.98
C TRP A 152 -5.02 -6.27 -10.81
N ARG A 153 -4.61 -5.44 -9.84
CA ARG A 153 -5.36 -5.06 -8.66
C ARG A 153 -5.78 -3.59 -8.71
N LYS A 154 -6.73 -3.30 -9.60
CA LYS A 154 -7.20 -1.94 -9.98
C LYS A 154 -7.24 -0.91 -8.85
N ASP A 155 -7.90 -1.18 -7.73
CA ASP A 155 -8.09 -0.19 -6.66
C ASP A 155 -6.76 0.14 -5.96
N VAL A 156 -5.96 -0.89 -5.66
CA VAL A 156 -4.62 -0.75 -5.06
C VAL A 156 -3.65 -0.08 -6.04
N HIS A 157 -3.73 -0.44 -7.33
CA HIS A 157 -2.96 0.22 -8.39
C HIS A 157 -3.31 1.70 -8.52
N SER A 158 -4.59 2.06 -8.45
CA SER A 158 -5.04 3.45 -8.49
C SER A 158 -4.43 4.25 -7.35
N ILE A 159 -4.45 3.73 -6.12
CA ILE A 159 -3.82 4.38 -4.97
C ILE A 159 -2.31 4.54 -5.19
N PHE A 160 -1.63 3.48 -5.63
CA PHE A 160 -0.19 3.54 -5.88
C PHE A 160 0.17 4.58 -6.95
N LYS A 161 -0.62 4.70 -8.01
CA LYS A 161 -0.45 5.73 -9.04
C LYS A 161 -0.66 7.14 -8.51
N THR A 162 -1.68 7.35 -7.67
CA THR A 162 -1.91 8.66 -7.03
C THR A 162 -0.72 9.04 -6.17
N TRP A 163 -0.26 8.12 -5.30
CA TRP A 163 0.93 8.31 -4.48
C TRP A 163 2.17 8.62 -5.31
N LEU A 164 2.42 7.84 -6.38
CA LEU A 164 3.55 8.01 -7.29
C LEU A 164 3.54 9.38 -7.98
N ALA A 165 2.37 9.86 -8.41
CA ALA A 165 2.23 11.18 -9.03
C ALA A 165 2.49 12.34 -8.05
N GLY A 166 2.40 12.09 -6.74
CA GLY A 166 2.73 13.08 -5.70
C GLY A 166 4.22 13.21 -5.39
N ILE A 167 5.07 12.29 -5.90
CA ILE A 167 6.52 12.37 -5.72
C ILE A 167 7.07 13.51 -6.59
N PRO A 168 7.84 14.46 -6.04
CA PRO A 168 8.49 15.49 -6.83
C PRO A 168 9.42 14.88 -7.88
N SER A 169 9.25 15.25 -9.13
CA SER A 169 10.30 15.05 -10.14
C SER A 169 11.52 15.87 -9.73
N ALA A 170 12.73 15.32 -9.94
CA ALA A 170 13.93 16.15 -9.89
C ALA A 170 13.77 17.32 -10.90
N PRO A 171 14.18 18.53 -10.54
CA PRO A 171 14.11 19.70 -11.44
C PRO A 171 14.93 19.51 -12.71
#